data_AF-A0A5N5PP95-F1
#
_entry.id   AF-A0A5N5PP95-F1
#
_cell.length_a   1.000
_cell.length_b   1.000
_cell.length_c   1.000
_cell.angle_alpha   90.00
_cell.angle_beta   90.00
_cell.angle_gamma   90.00
#
_symmetry.space_group_name_H-M   'P 1'
#
loop_
_entity.id
_entity.type
_entity.pdbx_description
1 polymer ?
#
loop_
_entity_poly.entity_id
_entity_poly.type
_entity_poly.pdbx_seq_one_letter_code
_entity_poly.pdbx_strand_id
1 'polypeptide(L)'
;MPISALPQETVRLLGSPLVYSSPVSVVKELVDNALDARATSVEVLISADTVDSVEVRDNGHGIHPVDFNTLGHRGCTSKLRTFEDIQTVGGVTLGFRGDALASATTVGTLSIVTRTAGEPTASRLLFSEKGGVGKIERVSGPVGTAVKVTQIF
;
A
#
# COMPACT_ATOMS: atom_id res chain seq x y z
N MET A 1 3.05 5.85 13.20
CA MET A 1 3.99 4.76 13.54
C MET A 1 4.67 4.32 12.25
N PRO A 2 6.00 4.07 12.21
CA PRO A 2 6.68 3.66 10.98
C PRO A 2 6.22 2.28 10.52
N ILE A 3 6.43 1.96 9.25
CA ILE A 3 6.19 0.61 8.72
C ILE A 3 7.32 -0.29 9.24
N SER A 4 6.95 -1.42 9.84
CA SER A 4 7.91 -2.41 10.32
C SER A 4 7.38 -3.83 10.22
N ALA A 5 8.28 -4.80 10.17
CA ALA A 5 7.93 -6.22 10.17
C ALA A 5 7.22 -6.62 11.47
N LEU A 6 6.18 -7.43 11.35
CA LEU A 6 5.51 -8.07 12.45
C LEU A 6 6.29 -9.30 12.94
N PRO A 7 6.19 -9.66 14.23
CA PRO A 7 6.70 -10.92 14.74
C PRO A 7 6.13 -12.10 13.94
N GLN A 8 6.95 -13.13 13.70
CA GLN A 8 6.52 -14.29 12.90
C GLN A 8 5.30 -15.00 13.49
N GLU A 9 5.19 -15.03 14.82
CA GLU A 9 4.00 -15.54 15.51
C GLU A 9 2.75 -14.73 15.18
N THR A 10 2.83 -13.39 15.21
CA THR A 10 1.74 -12.50 14.81
C THR A 10 1.34 -12.73 13.36
N VAL A 11 2.30 -12.85 12.44
CA VAL A 11 2.01 -13.17 11.03
C VAL A 11 1.27 -14.50 10.90
N ARG A 12 1.68 -15.54 11.64
CA ARG A 12 0.99 -16.84 11.64
C ARG A 12 -0.44 -16.75 12.18
N LEU A 13 -0.65 -16.00 13.26
CA LEU A 13 -1.97 -15.82 13.88
C LEU A 13 -2.92 -14.99 13.01
N LEU A 14 -2.39 -14.05 12.21
CA LEU A 14 -3.17 -13.29 11.23
C LEU A 14 -3.66 -14.18 10.08
N GLY A 15 -3.01 -15.31 9.83
CA GLY A 15 -3.42 -16.32 8.84
C GLY A 15 -2.71 -16.19 7.50
N SER A 16 -3.32 -16.72 6.45
CA SER A 16 -2.70 -16.77 5.12
C SER A 16 -2.51 -15.39 4.50
N PRO A 17 -1.48 -15.22 3.64
CA PRO A 17 -1.29 -14.00 2.87
C PRO A 17 -2.51 -13.70 2.00
N LEU A 18 -2.81 -12.42 1.80
CA LEU A 18 -3.84 -11.97 0.88
C LEU A 18 -3.52 -12.45 -0.55
N VAL A 19 -4.53 -12.98 -1.25
CA VAL A 19 -4.45 -13.33 -2.67
C VAL A 19 -5.54 -12.57 -3.42
N TYR A 20 -5.16 -11.82 -4.46
CA TYR A 20 -6.12 -11.11 -5.29
C TYR A 20 -6.73 -12.05 -6.33
N SER A 21 -8.05 -12.14 -6.34
CA SER A 21 -8.83 -12.93 -7.29
C SER A 21 -9.47 -12.11 -8.42
N SER A 22 -9.46 -10.77 -8.29
CA SER A 22 -10.02 -9.85 -9.29
C SER A 22 -9.40 -8.45 -9.18
N PRO A 23 -9.52 -7.60 -10.21
CA PRO A 23 -9.08 -6.20 -10.12
C PRO A 23 -9.88 -5.41 -9.08
N VAL A 24 -11.15 -5.77 -8.86
CA VAL A 24 -12.01 -5.15 -7.83
C VAL A 24 -11.43 -5.33 -6.44
N SER A 25 -10.89 -6.52 -6.14
CA SER A 25 -10.24 -6.79 -4.85
C SER A 25 -8.98 -5.92 -4.67
N VAL A 26 -8.24 -5.63 -5.74
CA VAL A 26 -7.10 -4.69 -5.70
C VAL A 26 -7.59 -3.29 -5.40
N VAL A 27 -8.60 -2.79 -6.13
CA VAL A 27 -9.19 -1.46 -5.89
C VAL A 27 -9.62 -1.31 -4.44
N LYS A 28 -10.36 -2.28 -3.90
CA LYS A 28 -10.84 -2.26 -2.51
C LYS A 28 -9.68 -2.06 -1.53
N GLU A 29 -8.63 -2.87 -1.61
CA GLU A 29 -7.50 -2.79 -0.68
C GLU A 29 -6.71 -1.48 -0.82
N LEU A 30 -6.61 -0.93 -2.03
CA LEU A 30 -5.96 0.37 -2.26
C LEU A 30 -6.80 1.53 -1.70
N VAL A 31 -8.13 1.48 -1.85
CA VAL A 31 -9.05 2.46 -1.26
C VAL A 31 -9.01 2.40 0.28
N ASP A 32 -8.99 1.20 0.86
CA ASP A 32 -8.86 1.03 2.31
C ASP A 32 -7.56 1.68 2.84
N ASN A 33 -6.45 1.51 2.12
CA ASN A 33 -5.18 2.17 2.47
C ASN A 33 -5.26 3.70 2.38
N ALA A 34 -5.98 4.25 1.40
CA ALA A 34 -6.20 5.69 1.30
C ALA A 34 -7.02 6.23 2.49
N LEU A 35 -8.08 5.52 2.88
CA LEU A 35 -8.90 5.87 4.04
C LEU A 35 -8.11 5.80 5.34
N ASP A 36 -7.29 4.75 5.51
CA ASP A 36 -6.38 4.61 6.65
C ASP A 36 -5.33 5.74 6.69
N ALA A 37 -4.95 6.28 5.52
CA ALA A 37 -4.09 7.46 5.41
C ALA A 37 -4.81 8.79 5.68
N ARG A 38 -6.07 8.74 6.14
CA ARG A 38 -6.96 9.88 6.43
C ARG A 38 -7.26 10.76 5.22
N ALA A 39 -7.33 10.15 4.04
CA ALA A 39 -7.75 10.84 2.83
C ALA A 39 -9.18 11.39 2.99
N THR A 40 -9.38 12.59 2.45
CA THR A 40 -10.71 13.22 2.32
C THR A 40 -11.23 13.19 0.88
N SER A 41 -10.33 12.90 -0.06
CA SER A 41 -10.64 12.70 -1.48
C SER A 41 -9.87 11.49 -1.98
N VAL A 42 -10.57 10.60 -2.69
CA VAL A 42 -9.99 9.41 -3.33
C VAL A 42 -10.49 9.35 -4.77
N GLU A 43 -9.57 9.29 -5.72
CA GLU A 43 -9.84 9.12 -7.14
C GLU A 43 -9.44 7.71 -7.56
N VAL A 44 -10.32 7.02 -8.30
CA VAL A 44 -10.07 5.69 -8.83
C VAL A 44 -10.11 5.77 -10.35
N LEU A 45 -8.97 5.51 -11.00
CA LEU A 45 -8.82 5.49 -12.44
C LEU A 45 -8.63 4.04 -12.88
N ILE A 46 -9.45 3.58 -13.82
CA ILE A 46 -9.45 2.20 -14.30
C ILE A 46 -9.44 2.22 -15.83
N SER A 47 -8.62 1.37 -16.44
CA SER A 47 -8.66 1.14 -17.89
C SER A 47 -9.99 0.52 -18.31
N ALA A 48 -10.41 0.72 -19.57
CA ALA A 48 -11.69 0.20 -20.05
C ALA A 48 -11.82 -1.33 -19.93
N ASP A 49 -10.69 -2.04 -19.99
CA ASP A 49 -10.62 -3.50 -19.84
C ASP A 49 -10.35 -3.97 -18.40
N THR A 50 -10.14 -3.05 -17.45
CA THR A 50 -9.82 -3.29 -16.03
C THR A 50 -8.53 -4.07 -15.74
N VAL A 51 -7.84 -4.53 -16.79
CA VAL A 51 -6.65 -5.39 -16.77
C VAL A 51 -5.39 -4.56 -17.02
N ASP A 52 -5.46 -3.61 -17.96
CA ASP A 52 -4.31 -2.78 -18.32
C ASP A 52 -3.82 -1.94 -17.14
N SER A 53 -4.74 -1.25 -16.43
CA SER A 53 -4.36 -0.47 -15.26
C SER A 53 -5.48 -0.18 -14.28
N VAL A 54 -5.14 -0.26 -12.99
CA VAL A 54 -5.89 0.31 -11.87
C VAL A 54 -4.98 1.31 -11.16
N GLU A 55 -5.48 2.52 -10.91
CA GLU A 55 -4.78 3.54 -10.15
C GLU A 55 -5.72 4.18 -9.11
N VAL A 56 -5.28 4.21 -7.86
CA VAL A 56 -5.97 4.89 -6.76
C VAL A 56 -5.11 6.04 -6.28
N ARG A 57 -5.67 7.25 -6.29
CA ARG A 57 -5.03 8.47 -5.81
C ARG A 57 -5.77 9.02 -4.61
N ASP A 58 -5.03 9.47 -3.63
CA ASP A 58 -5.56 10.06 -2.42
C ASP A 58 -4.81 11.32 -2.03
N ASN A 59 -5.46 12.15 -1.22
CA ASN A 59 -4.87 13.32 -0.57
C ASN A 59 -4.57 13.08 0.91
N GLY A 60 -4.30 11.83 1.29
CA GLY A 60 -3.94 11.44 2.65
C GLY A 60 -2.56 11.95 3.06
N HIS A 61 -2.04 11.44 4.17
CA HIS A 61 -0.79 11.94 4.74
C HIS A 61 0.49 11.56 3.94
N GLY A 62 0.39 10.67 2.94
CA GLY A 62 1.53 10.16 2.17
C GLY A 62 2.41 9.18 2.94
N ILE A 63 3.39 8.58 2.28
CA ILE A 63 4.32 7.62 2.89
C ILE A 63 5.66 8.31 3.12
N HIS A 64 6.17 8.25 4.36
CA HIS A 64 7.41 8.90 4.71
C HIS A 64 8.62 8.15 4.11
N PRO A 65 9.67 8.84 3.63
CA PRO A 65 10.84 8.17 3.00
C PRO A 65 11.53 7.12 3.87
N VAL A 66 11.46 7.27 5.20
CA VAL A 66 11.98 6.28 6.16
C VAL A 66 11.37 4.89 5.99
N ASP A 67 10.13 4.82 5.50
CA ASP A 67 9.38 3.58 5.37
C ASP A 67 9.63 2.87 4.02
N PHE A 68 10.25 3.53 3.05
CA PHE A 68 10.38 3.01 1.67
C PHE A 68 11.08 1.64 1.60
N ASN A 69 12.07 1.40 2.46
CA ASN A 69 12.78 0.12 2.51
C ASN A 69 11.94 -1.04 3.06
N THR A 70 10.85 -0.75 3.78
CA THR A 70 9.96 -1.76 4.37
C THR A 70 8.64 -1.89 3.62
N LEU A 71 8.32 -0.92 2.77
CA LEU A 71 7.08 -0.84 2.03
C LEU A 71 6.97 -1.98 1.01
N GLY A 72 5.84 -2.69 1.02
CA GLY A 72 5.58 -3.81 0.12
C GLY A 72 6.35 -5.09 0.43
N HIS A 73 6.95 -5.19 1.61
CA HIS A 73 7.35 -6.48 2.19
C HIS A 73 6.17 -7.12 2.93
N ARG A 74 6.04 -8.44 2.84
CA ARG A 74 4.96 -9.18 3.53
C ARG A 74 5.08 -9.02 5.04
N GLY A 75 3.93 -8.90 5.70
CA GLY A 75 3.88 -8.73 7.16
C GLY A 75 4.51 -7.43 7.66
N CYS A 76 4.71 -6.41 6.81
CA CYS A 76 5.20 -5.10 7.22
C CYS A 76 4.07 -4.08 7.25
N THR A 77 3.82 -3.47 8.42
CA THR A 77 2.69 -2.55 8.62
C THR A 77 3.02 -1.42 9.60
N SER A 78 2.35 -0.29 9.43
CA SER A 78 2.38 0.86 10.35
C SER A 78 1.24 0.85 11.37
N LYS A 79 0.39 -0.18 11.36
CA LYS A 79 -0.92 -0.16 12.03
C LYS A 79 -0.97 -1.07 13.27
N LEU A 80 -0.07 -2.05 13.35
CA LEU A 80 -0.04 -3.07 14.41
C LEU A 80 1.40 -3.44 14.76
N ARG A 81 1.65 -3.94 15.98
CA ARG A 81 2.93 -4.47 16.45
C ARG A 81 2.83 -5.89 16.95
N THR A 82 1.75 -6.25 17.62
CA THR A 82 1.50 -7.62 18.11
C THR A 82 0.07 -8.06 17.81
N PHE A 83 -0.23 -9.35 17.97
CA PHE A 83 -1.57 -9.86 17.67
C PHE A 83 -2.64 -9.26 18.59
N GLU A 84 -2.29 -8.94 19.83
CA GLU A 84 -3.18 -8.34 20.82
C GLU A 84 -3.71 -6.98 20.39
N ASP A 85 -2.93 -6.21 19.62
CA ASP A 85 -3.35 -4.91 19.09
C ASP A 85 -4.60 -5.00 18.19
N ILE A 86 -4.96 -6.19 17.68
CA ILE A 86 -6.20 -6.35 16.88
C ILE A 86 -7.44 -5.92 17.68
N GLN A 87 -7.45 -6.15 18.99
CA GLN A 87 -8.59 -5.78 19.84
C GLN A 87 -8.84 -4.27 19.88
N THR A 88 -7.79 -3.46 19.69
CA THR A 88 -7.87 -2.00 19.70
C THR A 88 -7.90 -1.41 18.30
N VAL A 89 -7.22 -2.04 17.35
CA VAL A 89 -7.01 -1.51 16.00
C VAL A 89 -8.11 -1.93 15.02
N GLY A 90 -8.80 -3.05 15.24
CA GLY A 90 -9.82 -3.60 14.33
C GLY A 90 -11.04 -2.70 14.08
N GLY A 91 -11.25 -1.64 14.89
CA GLY A 91 -12.30 -0.64 14.68
C GLY A 91 -11.78 0.73 14.19
N VAL A 92 -10.47 0.90 14.06
CA VAL A 92 -9.84 2.21 13.76
C VAL A 92 -9.17 2.22 12.39
N THR A 93 -8.88 1.05 11.83
CA THR A 93 -8.24 0.90 10.53
C THR A 93 -8.86 -0.25 9.73
N LEU A 94 -8.78 -0.16 8.40
CA LEU A 94 -9.37 -1.12 7.47
C LEU A 94 -8.40 -2.24 7.08
N GLY A 95 -7.10 -1.96 7.03
CA GLY A 95 -6.05 -2.95 6.81
C GLY A 95 -5.09 -3.07 8.00
N PHE A 96 -4.47 -4.22 8.23
CA PHE A 96 -3.47 -4.36 9.32
C PHE A 96 -2.40 -5.43 9.06
N ARG A 97 -2.61 -6.30 8.08
CA ARG A 97 -1.75 -7.46 7.79
C ARG A 97 -0.40 -7.09 7.15
N GLY A 98 -0.34 -5.98 6.42
CA GLY A 98 0.88 -5.59 5.69
C GLY A 98 1.11 -6.36 4.39
N ASP A 99 0.07 -6.99 3.83
CA ASP A 99 0.21 -7.84 2.63
C ASP A 99 -0.28 -7.17 1.33
N ALA A 100 -1.12 -6.14 1.40
CA ALA A 100 -1.84 -5.61 0.24
C ALA A 100 -0.92 -5.22 -0.93
N LEU A 101 0.16 -4.47 -0.66
CA LEU A 101 1.12 -4.05 -1.69
C LEU A 101 2.00 -5.21 -2.16
N ALA A 102 2.44 -6.07 -1.24
CA ALA A 102 3.25 -7.25 -1.57
C ALA A 102 2.48 -8.27 -2.42
N SER A 103 1.15 -8.34 -2.25
CA SER A 103 0.28 -9.18 -3.09
C SER A 103 -0.08 -8.48 -4.40
N ALA A 104 0.02 -7.16 -4.50
CA ALA A 104 -0.23 -6.45 -5.75
C ALA A 104 0.91 -6.71 -6.76
N THR A 105 2.15 -6.84 -6.28
CA THR A 105 3.30 -7.19 -7.13
C THR A 105 3.23 -8.61 -7.70
N THR A 106 2.38 -9.50 -7.15
CA THR A 106 2.23 -10.86 -7.68
C THR A 106 1.20 -10.96 -8.79
N VAL A 107 0.35 -9.95 -8.96
CA VAL A 107 -0.68 -9.91 -10.01
C VAL A 107 -0.38 -8.86 -11.07
N GLY A 108 0.64 -8.03 -10.93
CA GLY A 108 1.00 -7.05 -11.94
C GLY A 108 2.18 -6.17 -11.52
N THR A 109 2.45 -5.14 -12.32
CA THR A 109 3.52 -4.17 -12.04
C THR A 109 3.01 -3.05 -11.15
N LEU A 110 3.59 -2.93 -9.95
CA LEU A 110 3.21 -1.92 -8.95
C LEU A 110 4.16 -0.70 -8.99
N SER A 111 3.57 0.48 -9.00
CA SER A 111 4.26 1.74 -8.78
C SER A 111 3.48 2.63 -7.80
N ILE A 112 4.21 3.41 -7.01
CA ILE A 112 3.63 4.37 -6.07
C ILE A 112 4.28 5.73 -6.31
N VAL A 113 3.48 6.79 -6.37
CA VAL A 113 3.97 8.16 -6.22
C VAL A 113 3.43 8.70 -4.91
N THR A 114 4.30 9.19 -4.03
CA THR A 114 3.87 9.66 -2.70
C THR A 114 4.70 10.83 -2.21
N ARG A 115 4.07 11.69 -1.41
CA ARG A 115 4.71 12.83 -0.75
C ARG A 115 4.01 13.12 0.56
N THR A 116 4.78 13.30 1.63
CA THR A 116 4.28 13.83 2.90
C THR A 116 4.39 15.36 2.90
N ALA A 117 3.64 16.04 3.77
CA ALA A 117 3.63 17.52 3.82
C ALA A 117 5.00 18.15 4.15
N GLY A 118 5.89 17.41 4.82
CA GLY A 118 7.24 17.87 5.16
C GLY A 118 8.27 17.71 4.05
N GLU A 119 7.95 16.95 2.99
CA GLU A 119 8.88 16.65 1.90
C GLU A 119 8.74 17.65 0.75
N PRO A 120 9.85 18.20 0.22
CA PRO A 120 9.81 19.21 -0.84
C PRO A 120 9.36 18.65 -2.19
N THR A 121 9.57 17.35 -2.44
CA THR A 121 9.27 16.68 -3.71
C THR A 121 8.66 15.31 -3.46
N ALA A 122 7.85 14.83 -4.40
CA ALA A 122 7.32 13.48 -4.34
C ALA A 122 8.39 12.45 -4.73
N SER A 123 8.19 11.22 -4.27
CA SER A 123 8.99 10.06 -4.66
C SER A 123 8.14 9.09 -5.46
N ARG A 124 8.64 8.65 -6.61
CA ARG A 124 8.12 7.50 -7.35
C ARG A 124 8.89 6.26 -6.92
N LEU A 125 8.16 5.26 -6.46
CA LEU A 125 8.64 3.97 -6.00
C LEU A 125 8.20 2.93 -7.03
N LEU A 126 9.17 2.21 -7.61
CA LEU A 126 8.92 1.08 -8.50
C LEU A 126 9.22 -0.20 -7.73
N PHE A 127 8.24 -1.08 -7.64
CA PHE A 127 8.35 -2.29 -6.83
C PHE A 127 8.98 -3.42 -7.64
N SER A 128 9.71 -4.30 -6.95
CA SER A 128 10.24 -5.52 -7.57
C SER A 128 9.18 -6.62 -7.59
N GLU A 129 9.30 -7.58 -8.51
CA GLU A 129 8.42 -8.76 -8.58
C GLU A 129 8.45 -9.59 -7.28
N LYS A 130 9.55 -9.51 -6.51
CA LYS A 130 9.71 -10.21 -5.23
C LYS A 130 9.07 -9.47 -4.05
N GLY A 131 8.39 -8.34 -4.31
CA GLY A 131 7.96 -7.38 -3.29
C GLY A 131 9.06 -6.38 -2.95
N GLY A 132 8.71 -5.38 -2.14
CA GLY A 132 9.64 -4.29 -1.78
C GLY A 132 9.91 -3.29 -2.91
N VAL A 133 10.47 -2.14 -2.54
CA VAL A 133 10.84 -1.08 -3.50
C VAL A 133 12.18 -1.40 -4.16
N GLY A 134 12.20 -1.52 -5.49
CA GLY A 134 13.39 -1.79 -6.28
C GLY A 134 14.08 -0.53 -6.82
N LYS A 135 13.33 0.53 -7.11
CA LYS A 135 13.87 1.81 -7.59
C LYS A 135 13.09 2.99 -7.02
N ILE A 136 13.81 4.05 -6.69
CA ILE A 136 13.25 5.31 -6.18
C ILE A 136 13.67 6.44 -7.12
N GLU A 137 12.71 7.25 -7.56
CA GLU A 137 12.93 8.41 -8.41
C GLU A 137 12.27 9.65 -7.79
N ARG A 138 12.91 10.82 -7.88
CA ARG A 138 12.28 12.08 -7.49
C ARG A 138 11.37 12.56 -8.61
N VAL A 139 10.15 12.95 -8.25
CA VAL A 139 9.14 13.46 -9.19
C VAL A 139 8.38 14.63 -8.57
N SER A 140 7.65 15.37 -9.42
CA SER A 140 6.66 16.33 -8.93
C SER A 140 5.36 15.60 -8.60
N GLY A 141 4.66 16.05 -7.57
CA GLY A 141 3.36 15.50 -7.16
C GLY A 141 2.84 16.20 -5.90
N PRO A 142 1.51 16.22 -5.66
CA PRO A 142 0.91 16.80 -4.46
C PRO A 142 1.20 15.97 -3.20
N VAL A 143 0.77 16.46 -2.03
CA VAL A 143 0.76 15.64 -0.81
C VAL A 143 -0.30 14.56 -0.98
N GLY A 144 0.02 13.34 -0.56
CA GLY A 144 -0.84 12.17 -0.72
C GLY A 144 -0.12 11.00 -1.36
N THR A 145 -0.89 10.04 -1.83
CA THR A 145 -0.37 8.81 -2.46
C THR A 145 -1.16 8.49 -3.73
N ALA A 146 -0.46 8.09 -4.78
CA ALA A 146 -1.00 7.50 -5.98
C ALA A 146 -0.42 6.09 -6.12
N VAL A 147 -1.26 5.06 -6.01
CA VAL A 147 -0.87 3.67 -6.17
C VAL A 147 -1.41 3.17 -7.50
N LYS A 148 -0.52 2.72 -8.38
CA LYS A 148 -0.86 2.23 -9.71
C LYS A 148 -0.38 0.79 -9.89
N VAL A 149 -1.29 -0.08 -10.32
CA VAL A 149 -1.02 -1.46 -10.74
C VAL A 149 -1.36 -1.59 -12.22
N THR A 150 -0.41 -2.05 -13.02
CA THR A 150 -0.59 -2.28 -14.46
C THR A 150 -0.37 -3.73 -14.82
N GLN A 151 -0.94 -4.17 -15.95
CA GLN A 151 -0.82 -5.55 -16.44
C GLN A 151 -1.30 -6.54 -15.36
N ILE A 152 -2.56 -6.41 -14.98
CA ILE A 152 -3.17 -7.19 -13.91
C ILE A 152 -3.57 -8.58 -14.46
N PHE A 153 -3.01 -9.66 -13.91
CA PHE A 153 -3.12 -11.06 -14.37
C PHE A 153 -2.33 -11.37 -15.65
#